data_AF-A0A257N0E6-F1
#
_entry.id   AF-A0A257N0E6-F1
#
_cell.length_a   1.000
_cell.length_b   1.000
_cell.length_c   1.000
_cell.angle_alpha   90.00
_cell.angle_beta   90.00
_cell.angle_gamma   90.00
#
_symmetry.space_group_name_H-M   'P 1'
#
loop_
_entity.id
_entity.type
_entity.pdbx_description
1 polymer ?
#
loop_
_entity_poly.entity_id
_entity_poly.type
_entity_poly.pdbx_seq_one_letter_code
_entity_poly.pdbx_strand_id
1 'polypeptide(L)'
;MSIDITAYLQDIDFDHVCGDDLQYDPAFIALDQAIKGKPEQQVGGTIQEAEPPNWREIKKSSEALLARTIDLRILVFYCRALIANPS
;
A
#
# COMPACT_ATOMS: atom_id res chain seq x y z
N MET A 1 1.99 -13.43 -12.30
CA MET A 1 2.05 -12.91 -10.92
C MET A 1 0.89 -13.51 -10.14
N SER A 2 1.15 -14.26 -9.07
CA SER A 2 0.11 -14.86 -8.22
C SER A 2 0.11 -14.20 -6.86
N ILE A 3 -1.05 -13.71 -6.42
CA ILE A 3 -1.28 -13.34 -5.03
C ILE A 3 -1.47 -14.63 -4.25
N ASP A 4 -0.68 -14.86 -3.21
CA ASP A 4 -1.02 -15.87 -2.22
C ASP A 4 -2.12 -15.32 -1.33
N ILE A 5 -3.36 -15.39 -1.83
CA ILE A 5 -4.51 -14.87 -1.10
C ILE A 5 -4.76 -15.66 0.19
N THR A 6 -4.31 -16.92 0.24
CA THR A 6 -4.54 -17.78 1.40
C THR A 6 -3.83 -17.29 2.65
N ALA A 7 -2.66 -16.64 2.47
CA ALA A 7 -1.93 -15.99 3.55
C ALA A 7 -2.74 -14.85 4.23
N TYR A 8 -3.66 -14.21 3.52
CA TYR A 8 -4.47 -13.10 4.02
C TYR A 8 -5.89 -13.51 4.46
N LEU A 9 -6.20 -14.81 4.43
CA LEU A 9 -7.47 -15.38 4.87
C LEU A 9 -7.36 -16.13 6.21
N GLN A 10 -6.18 -16.08 6.83
CA GLN A 10 -5.95 -16.64 8.16
C GLN A 10 -6.21 -15.57 9.22
N ASP A 11 -6.70 -15.99 10.38
CA ASP A 11 -6.83 -15.12 11.55
C ASP A 11 -5.44 -14.63 11.98
N ILE A 12 -5.29 -13.32 12.16
CA ILE A 12 -4.06 -12.72 12.69
C ILE A 12 -3.93 -12.96 14.20
N ASP A 13 -5.03 -12.76 14.93
CA ASP A 13 -5.16 -13.00 16.37
C ASP A 13 -6.56 -13.58 16.67
N PHE A 14 -6.70 -14.34 17.75
CA PHE A 14 -7.97 -14.99 18.08
C PHE A 14 -9.07 -13.97 18.45
N ASP A 15 -8.71 -12.94 19.21
CA ASP A 15 -9.66 -11.90 19.63
C ASP A 15 -9.80 -10.81 18.55
N HIS A 16 -8.79 -10.67 17.69
CA HIS A 16 -8.79 -9.76 16.53
C HIS A 16 -8.41 -10.51 15.24
N VAL A 17 -9.38 -11.19 14.64
CA VAL A 17 -9.17 -12.02 13.43
C VAL A 17 -8.52 -11.27 12.27
N CYS A 18 -8.80 -9.96 12.15
CA CYS A 18 -8.18 -9.09 11.15
C CYS A 18 -7.01 -8.26 11.69
N GLY A 19 -6.55 -8.49 12.92
CA GLY A 19 -5.57 -7.66 13.61
C GLY A 19 -6.10 -6.30 14.05
N ASP A 20 -5.20 -5.45 14.53
CA ASP A 20 -5.54 -4.10 15.03
C ASP A 20 -5.89 -3.13 13.90
N ASP A 21 -6.67 -2.09 14.21
CA ASP A 21 -6.84 -0.92 13.32
C ASP A 21 -5.58 -0.05 13.36
N LEU A 22 -4.87 0.01 12.23
CA LEU A 22 -3.62 0.73 12.08
C LEU A 22 -3.76 2.14 11.48
N GLN A 23 -4.95 2.75 11.47
CA GLN A 23 -5.17 4.06 10.84
C GLN A 23 -4.22 5.19 11.31
N TYR A 24 -3.74 5.11 12.56
CA TYR A 24 -2.78 6.07 13.14
C TYR A 24 -1.34 5.55 13.19
N ASP A 25 -1.11 4.31 12.77
CA ASP A 25 0.24 3.75 12.71
C ASP A 25 1.08 4.54 11.67
N PRO A 26 2.30 4.99 12.02
CA PRO A 26 3.15 5.74 11.11
C PRO A 26 3.40 5.03 9.77
N ALA A 27 3.46 3.69 9.75
CA ALA A 27 3.66 2.93 8.52
C ALA A 27 2.43 2.96 7.62
N PHE A 28 1.21 2.93 8.18
CA PHE A 28 -0.02 3.10 7.41
C PHE A 28 -0.10 4.52 6.84
N ILE A 29 0.16 5.54 7.66
CA ILE A 29 0.16 6.95 7.23
C ILE A 29 1.17 7.15 6.09
N ALA A 30 2.38 6.59 6.23
CA ALA A 30 3.39 6.65 5.18
C ALA A 30 2.95 5.97 3.88
N LEU A 31 2.30 4.80 3.96
CA LEU A 31 1.76 4.10 2.79
C LEU A 31 0.64 4.91 2.11
N ASP A 32 -0.28 5.48 2.88
CA ASP A 32 -1.39 6.31 2.37
C ASP A 32 -0.88 7.58 1.66
N GLN A 33 0.23 8.16 2.12
CA GLN A 33 0.86 9.26 1.39
C GLN A 33 1.61 8.77 0.16
N ALA A 34 2.38 7.69 0.27
CA ALA A 34 3.20 7.17 -0.83
C ALA A 34 2.35 6.74 -2.05
N ILE A 35 1.17 6.17 -1.83
CA ILE A 35 0.29 5.69 -2.91
C ILE A 35 -0.29 6.81 -3.79
N LYS A 36 -0.19 8.08 -3.33
CA LYS A 36 -0.65 9.24 -4.10
C LYS A 36 0.32 9.65 -5.20
N GLY A 37 1.59 9.21 -5.12
CA GLY A 37 2.64 9.66 -6.05
C GLY A 37 2.91 11.16 -5.87
N LYS A 38 3.48 11.80 -6.89
CA LYS A 38 3.59 13.25 -6.93
C LYS A 38 2.64 13.80 -7.99
N PRO A 39 1.76 14.74 -7.63
CA PRO A 39 0.95 15.42 -8.63
C PRO A 39 1.84 16.28 -9.53
N GLU A 40 1.30 16.67 -10.69
CA GLU A 40 1.92 17.71 -11.51
C GLU A 40 2.08 18.99 -10.68
N GLN A 41 3.24 19.65 -10.80
CA GLN A 41 3.54 20.88 -10.07
C GLN A 41 4.11 21.94 -11.01
N GLN A 42 3.64 23.17 -10.88
CA GLN A 42 4.28 24.31 -11.51
C GLN A 42 5.25 24.97 -10.54
N VAL A 43 6.53 24.99 -10.89
CA VAL A 43 7.58 25.66 -10.11
C VAL A 43 8.14 26.80 -10.94
N GLY A 44 7.75 28.03 -10.58
CA GLY A 44 8.04 29.21 -11.38
C GLY A 44 7.37 29.15 -12.76
N GLY A 45 8.18 29.16 -13.82
CA GLY A 45 7.72 29.06 -15.22
C GLY A 45 7.75 27.66 -15.83
N THR A 46 8.12 26.62 -15.06
CA THR A 46 8.27 25.25 -15.57
C THR A 46 7.18 24.34 -15.01
N ILE A 47 6.58 23.51 -15.87
CA ILE A 47 5.64 22.44 -15.48
C ILE A 47 6.45 21.17 -15.22
N GLN A 48 6.33 20.62 -14.01
CA GLN A 48 6.87 19.32 -13.63
C GLN A 48 5.75 18.28 -13.71
N GLU A 49 5.90 17.32 -14.62
CA GLU A 49 4.96 16.21 -14.83
C GLU A 49 4.70 15.40 -13.54
N ALA A 50 3.52 14.80 -13.46
CA ALA A 50 3.19 13.90 -12.36
C ALA A 50 4.09 12.66 -12.35
N GLU A 51 4.54 12.25 -11.17
CA GLU A 51 5.30 11.03 -10.97
C GLU A 51 4.41 9.95 -10.34
N PRO A 52 4.36 8.73 -10.89
CA PRO A 52 3.62 7.64 -10.26
C PRO A 52 4.27 7.25 -8.91
N PRO A 53 3.51 6.61 -8.01
CA PRO A 53 4.06 6.01 -6.81
C PRO A 53 5.23 5.06 -7.12
N ASN A 54 6.16 4.92 -6.16
CA ASN A 54 7.14 3.85 -6.22
C ASN A 54 6.45 2.51 -5.92
N TRP A 55 5.94 1.85 -6.96
CA TRP A 55 5.17 0.62 -6.85
C TRP A 55 5.92 -0.52 -6.15
N ARG A 56 7.25 -0.58 -6.27
CA ARG A 56 8.06 -1.60 -5.57
C ARG A 56 8.01 -1.39 -4.05
N GLU A 57 8.10 -0.15 -3.60
CA GLU A 57 7.97 0.18 -2.18
C GLU A 57 6.51 0.05 -1.69
N ILE A 58 5.52 0.43 -2.50
CA ILE A 58 4.10 0.19 -2.17
C ILE A 58 3.85 -1.29 -1.90
N LYS A 59 4.36 -2.18 -2.78
CA LYS A 59 4.23 -3.64 -2.61
C LYS A 59 4.80 -4.08 -1.26
N LYS A 60 6.06 -3.71 -0.98
CA LYS A 60 6.77 -4.10 0.24
C LYS A 60 6.10 -3.57 1.50
N SER A 61 5.70 -2.30 1.52
CA SER A 61 5.03 -1.69 2.67
C SER A 61 3.64 -2.28 2.90
N SER A 62 2.92 -2.62 1.83
CA SER A 62 1.62 -3.30 1.95
C SER A 62 1.78 -4.70 2.54
N GLU A 63 2.76 -5.48 2.07
CA GLU A 63 3.06 -6.82 2.64
C GLU A 63 3.41 -6.75 4.13
N ALA A 64 4.20 -5.76 4.54
CA ALA A 64 4.56 -5.56 5.94
C ALA A 64 3.35 -5.18 6.83
N LEU A 65 2.43 -4.37 6.32
CA LEU A 65 1.22 -4.00 7.06
C LEU A 65 0.18 -5.13 7.07
N LEU A 66 0.03 -5.88 5.97
CA LEU A 66 -0.91 -7.01 5.88
C LEU A 66 -0.55 -8.18 6.80
N ALA A 67 0.70 -8.25 7.27
CA ALA A 67 1.10 -9.18 8.33
C ALA A 67 0.60 -8.78 9.73
N ARG A 68 0.10 -7.54 9.89
CA ARG A 68 -0.36 -6.98 11.17
C ARG A 68 -1.85 -6.64 11.17
N THR A 69 -2.42 -6.34 10.01
CA THR A 69 -3.84 -5.98 9.84
C THR A 69 -4.36 -6.40 8.47
N ILE A 70 -5.53 -7.05 8.40
CA ILE A 70 -6.24 -7.33 7.16
C ILE A 70 -7.16 -6.14 6.85
N ASP A 71 -6.58 -5.12 6.20
CA ASP A 71 -7.28 -3.89 5.82
C ASP A 71 -7.48 -3.82 4.29
N LEU A 72 -8.73 -3.56 3.87
CA LEU A 72 -9.10 -3.50 2.45
C LEU A 72 -8.38 -2.39 1.67
N ARG A 73 -8.07 -1.26 2.31
CA ARG A 73 -7.32 -0.16 1.67
C ARG A 73 -5.92 -0.64 1.30
N ILE A 74 -5.27 -1.34 2.23
CA ILE A 74 -3.92 -1.89 2.05
C ILE A 74 -3.92 -2.98 0.98
N LEU A 75 -4.92 -3.88 0.98
CA LEU A 75 -5.10 -4.89 -0.06
C LEU A 75 -5.27 -4.25 -1.46
N VAL A 76 -6.05 -3.18 -1.57
CA VAL A 76 -6.22 -2.45 -2.84
C VAL A 76 -4.88 -1.84 -3.30
N PHE A 77 -4.11 -1.25 -2.39
CA PHE A 77 -2.79 -0.69 -2.72
C PHE A 77 -1.81 -1.78 -3.17
N TYR A 78 -1.83 -2.94 -2.51
CA TYR A 78 -1.06 -4.11 -2.89
C TYR A 78 -1.41 -4.60 -4.31
N CYS A 79 -2.70 -4.80 -4.60
CA CYS A 79 -3.18 -5.21 -5.93
C CYS A 79 -2.75 -4.22 -7.02
N ARG A 80 -2.83 -2.91 -6.77
CA ARG A 80 -2.36 -1.88 -7.72
C ARG A 80 -0.85 -2.00 -7.98
N ALA A 81 -0.05 -2.18 -6.94
CA ALA A 81 1.40 -2.35 -7.06
C ALA A 81 1.80 -3.61 -7.82
N LEU A 82 1.04 -4.68 -7.67
CA LEU A 82 1.21 -5.94 -8.40
C LEU A 82 0.94 -5.74 -9.90
N ILE A 83 -0.16 -5.10 -10.27
CA ILE A 83 -0.48 -4.81 -11.66
C ILE A 83 0.55 -3.88 -12.31
N ALA A 84 1.04 -2.88 -11.56
CA ALA A 84 1.99 -1.89 -12.06
C ALA A 84 3.42 -2.42 -12.25
N ASN A 85 3.78 -3.53 -11.59
CA ASN A 85 5.09 -4.18 -11.71
C ASN A 85 4.95 -5.60 -12.30
N PRO A 86 4.51 -5.75 -13.56
CA PRO A 86 4.51 -7.07 -14.19
C PRO A 86 5.96 -7.59 -14.19
N SER A 87 6.15 -8.76 -13.57
CA SER A 87 7.44 -9.47 -13.55
C SER A 87 7.80 -9.92 -14.95
#